data_AF-A0A6L7YL31-F1
#
_entry.id   AF-A0A6L7YL31-F1
#
_cell.length_a   1.000
_cell.length_b   1.000
_cell.length_c   1.000
_cell.angle_alpha   90.00
_cell.angle_beta   90.00
_cell.angle_gamma   90.00
#
_symmetry.space_group_name_H-M   'P 1'
#
loop_
_entity.id
_entity.type
_entity.pdbx_description
1 polymer ?
#
loop_
_entity_poly.entity_id
_entity_poly.type
_entity_poly.pdbx_seq_one_letter_code
_entity_poly.pdbx_strand_id
1 'polypeptide(L)'
;SKDVESPLQRLEHILHPWVAFVIIPVFALVNAGVSIGEVGFDGLTSTVTLGILLGLVIGKPAGIVFFSWLAVRLGIASIPTDMGWLQIIGASLLGGIGFTMSIFITGLAFSDDLLIAQSKLAILIASLAAGVIGFLIIRFSREIESRLW
;
A
#
# COMPACT_ATOMS: atom_id res chain seq x y z
N SER A 1 -14.08 -34.68 17.33
CA SER A 1 -13.08 -33.63 17.11
C SER A 1 -13.75 -32.30 17.29
N LYS A 2 -13.59 -31.63 18.44
CA LYS A 2 -14.00 -30.24 18.61
C LYS A 2 -12.71 -29.46 18.45
N ASP A 3 -12.55 -28.75 17.34
CA ASP A 3 -11.36 -27.95 17.10
C ASP A 3 -11.23 -26.92 18.22
N VAL A 4 -10.16 -27.04 19.01
CA VAL A 4 -9.87 -26.14 20.12
C VAL A 4 -9.25 -24.88 19.52
N GLU A 5 -10.10 -23.97 19.03
CA GLU A 5 -9.65 -22.65 18.60
C GLU A 5 -9.14 -21.85 19.79
N SER A 6 -7.98 -21.19 19.62
CA SER A 6 -7.48 -20.28 20.64
C SER A 6 -8.45 -19.10 20.82
N PRO A 7 -8.64 -18.58 22.04
CA PRO A 7 -9.50 -17.42 22.28
C PRO A 7 -9.15 -16.20 21.42
N LEU A 8 -7.87 -16.04 21.08
CA LEU A 8 -7.38 -14.96 20.21
C LEU A 8 -7.81 -15.17 18.76
N GLN A 9 -7.64 -16.37 18.19
CA GLN A 9 -8.10 -16.67 16.82
C GLN A 9 -9.61 -16.53 16.68
N ARG A 10 -10.36 -16.97 17.70
CA ARG A 10 -11.81 -16.79 17.74
C ARG A 10 -12.20 -15.31 17.74
N LEU A 11 -11.50 -14.48 18.52
CA LEU A 11 -11.75 -13.03 18.55
C LEU A 11 -11.38 -12.36 17.23
N GLU A 12 -10.26 -12.74 16.62
CA GLU A 12 -9.84 -12.24 15.30
C GLU A 12 -10.89 -12.55 14.23
N HIS A 13 -11.37 -13.80 14.16
CA HIS A 13 -12.42 -14.19 13.22
C HIS A 13 -13.72 -13.39 13.40
N ILE A 14 -14.08 -13.09 14.65
CA ILE A 14 -15.27 -12.29 14.96
C ILE A 14 -15.05 -10.83 14.54
N LEU A 15 -13.89 -10.25 14.81
CA LEU A 15 -13.62 -8.83 14.54
C LEU A 15 -13.34 -8.54 13.07
N HIS A 16 -12.71 -9.46 12.34
CA HIS A 16 -12.31 -9.26 10.95
C HIS A 16 -13.43 -8.71 10.04
N PRO A 17 -14.66 -9.27 10.00
CA PRO A 17 -15.72 -8.71 9.17
C PRO A 17 -16.16 -7.31 9.61
N TRP A 18 -16.24 -7.03 10.92
CA TRP A 18 -16.58 -5.70 11.42
C TRP A 18 -15.52 -4.66 11.04
N VAL A 19 -14.24 -5.03 11.14
CA VAL A 19 -13.14 -4.16 10.75
C VAL A 19 -13.19 -3.90 9.25
N ALA A 20 -13.27 -4.95 8.44
CA ALA A 20 -13.19 -4.86 6.98
C ALA A 20 -14.40 -4.15 6.35
N PHE A 21 -15.62 -4.38 6.85
CA PHE A 21 -16.84 -3.89 6.22
C PHE A 21 -17.46 -2.66 6.89
N VAL A 22 -17.09 -2.33 8.13
CA VAL A 22 -17.65 -1.18 8.86
C VAL A 22 -16.55 -0.19 9.24
N ILE A 23 -15.57 -0.62 10.02
CA ILE A 23 -14.59 0.30 10.63
C ILE A 23 -13.71 0.94 9.56
N ILE A 24 -13.10 0.16 8.66
CA ILE A 24 -12.22 0.68 7.61
C ILE A 24 -12.97 1.58 6.62
N PRO A 25 -14.15 1.21 6.09
CA PRO A 25 -14.94 2.10 5.22
C PRO A 25 -15.35 3.40 5.90
N VAL A 26 -15.83 3.36 7.15
CA VAL A 26 -16.20 4.58 7.89
C VAL A 26 -14.98 5.45 8.16
N PHE A 27 -13.86 4.85 8.58
CA PHE A 27 -12.60 5.56 8.80
C PHE A 27 -12.13 6.26 7.52
N ALA A 28 -12.13 5.55 6.40
CA ALA A 28 -11.75 6.07 5.11
C ALA A 28 -12.67 7.23 4.68
N LEU A 29 -13.99 7.08 4.81
CA LEU A 29 -14.94 8.13 4.44
C LEU A 29 -14.74 9.43 5.23
N VAL A 30 -14.49 9.32 6.54
CA VAL A 30 -14.30 10.49 7.42
C VAL A 30 -12.93 11.15 7.20
N ASN A 31 -11.88 10.36 6.98
CA ASN A 31 -10.51 10.88 6.97
C ASN A 31 -9.93 11.14 5.58
N ALA A 32 -10.44 10.48 4.53
CA ALA A 32 -9.96 10.65 3.16
C ALA A 32 -10.57 11.86 2.44
N GLY A 33 -11.52 12.56 3.06
CA GLY A 33 -12.02 13.83 2.54
C GLY A 33 -10.89 14.87 2.44
N VAL A 34 -10.67 15.39 1.23
CA VAL A 34 -9.69 16.45 0.96
C VAL A 34 -10.36 17.56 0.14
N SER A 35 -10.23 18.79 0.61
CA SER A 35 -10.67 19.99 -0.12
C SER A 35 -9.65 20.32 -1.20
N ILE A 36 -9.91 19.92 -2.45
CA ILE A 36 -9.00 20.18 -3.59
C ILE A 36 -8.81 21.69 -3.82
N GLY A 37 -9.85 22.49 -3.50
CA GLY A 37 -9.79 23.95 -3.61
C GLY A 37 -8.79 24.62 -2.67
N GLU A 38 -8.53 24.03 -1.50
CA GLU A 38 -7.59 24.56 -0.50
C GLU A 38 -6.13 24.20 -0.81
N VAL A 39 -5.89 23.08 -1.49
CA VAL A 39 -4.53 22.63 -1.84
C VAL A 39 -3.95 23.40 -3.02
N GLY A 40 -4.79 23.75 -4.01
CA GLY A 40 -4.35 24.41 -5.24
C GLY A 40 -3.38 23.58 -6.09
N PHE A 41 -2.97 24.11 -7.25
CA PHE A 41 -1.98 23.44 -8.10
C PHE A 41 -0.58 23.44 -7.48
N ASP A 42 -0.22 24.50 -6.74
CA ASP A 42 1.09 24.60 -6.09
C ASP A 42 1.29 23.53 -4.99
N GLY A 43 0.20 23.14 -4.32
CA GLY A 43 0.22 22.08 -3.32
C GLY A 43 0.57 20.70 -3.87
N LEU A 44 0.36 20.45 -5.18
CA LEU A 44 0.79 19.21 -5.84
C LEU A 44 2.31 19.13 -6.00
N THR A 45 2.97 20.28 -6.09
CA THR A 45 4.42 20.38 -6.22
C THR A 45 5.11 20.67 -4.88
N SER A 46 4.38 20.66 -3.77
CA SER A 46 4.97 20.88 -2.46
C SER A 46 5.94 19.76 -2.09
N THR A 47 6.96 20.09 -1.30
CA THR A 47 7.98 19.14 -0.85
C THR A 47 7.37 17.94 -0.12
N VAL A 48 6.29 18.16 0.65
CA VAL A 48 5.59 17.11 1.38
C VAL A 48 4.86 16.17 0.42
N THR A 49 4.15 16.72 -0.56
CA THR A 49 3.44 15.93 -1.57
C THR A 49 4.42 15.06 -2.37
N LEU A 50 5.52 15.66 -2.84
CA LEU A 50 6.55 14.94 -3.60
C LEU A 50 7.25 13.88 -2.75
N GLY A 51 7.57 14.19 -1.49
CA GLY A 51 8.20 13.25 -0.57
C GLY A 51 7.33 12.02 -0.31
N ILE A 52 6.01 12.22 -0.11
CA ILE A 52 5.06 11.13 0.07
C ILE A 52 4.89 10.31 -1.22
N LEU A 53 4.74 10.97 -2.37
CA LEU A 53 4.60 10.30 -3.66
C LEU A 53 5.82 9.41 -3.94
N LEU A 54 7.02 9.96 -3.84
CA LEU A 54 8.26 9.22 -4.07
C LEU A 54 8.46 8.13 -3.01
N GLY A 55 8.15 8.41 -1.75
CA GLY A 55 8.26 7.44 -0.66
C GLY A 55 7.35 6.22 -0.85
N LEU A 56 6.10 6.42 -1.26
CA LEU A 56 5.13 5.35 -1.45
C LEU A 56 5.29 4.62 -2.79
N VAL A 57 5.53 5.34 -3.89
CA VAL A 57 5.58 4.77 -5.24
C VAL A 57 6.96 4.20 -5.58
N ILE A 58 8.03 4.76 -5.02
CA ILE A 58 9.41 4.35 -5.32
C ILE A 58 10.08 3.75 -4.08
N GLY A 59 10.06 4.46 -2.96
CA GLY A 59 10.77 4.07 -1.74
C GLY A 59 10.32 2.70 -1.21
N LYS A 60 9.02 2.50 -1.03
CA LYS A 60 8.44 1.23 -0.57
C LYS A 60 8.74 0.08 -1.54
N PRO A 61 8.44 0.18 -2.86
CA PRO A 61 8.75 -0.89 -3.79
C PRO A 61 10.24 -1.20 -3.89
N ALA A 62 11.09 -0.17 -3.97
CA ALA A 62 12.54 -0.35 -4.02
C ALA A 62 13.07 -1.06 -2.77
N GLY A 63 12.59 -0.67 -1.58
CA GLY A 63 12.96 -1.34 -0.33
C GLY A 63 12.54 -2.80 -0.31
N ILE A 64 11.27 -3.10 -0.61
CA ILE A 64 10.74 -4.47 -0.63
C ILE A 64 11.52 -5.34 -1.63
N VAL A 65 11.76 -4.86 -2.86
CA VAL A 65 12.50 -5.61 -3.89
C VAL A 65 13.95 -5.82 -3.46
N PHE A 66 14.60 -4.78 -2.94
CA PHE A 66 15.99 -4.86 -2.51
C PHE A 66 16.19 -5.87 -1.39
N PHE A 67 15.36 -5.82 -0.34
CA PHE A 67 15.47 -6.77 0.78
C PHE A 67 15.04 -8.18 0.39
N SER A 68 14.07 -8.34 -0.51
CA SER A 68 13.71 -9.66 -1.07
C SER A 68 14.87 -10.25 -1.87
N TRP A 69 15.51 -9.44 -2.73
CA TRP A 69 16.71 -9.83 -3.47
C TRP A 69 17.87 -10.19 -2.56
N LEU A 70 18.09 -9.41 -1.51
CA LEU A 70 19.14 -9.68 -0.53
C LEU A 70 18.88 -11.01 0.21
N ALA A 71 17.64 -11.26 0.62
CA ALA A 71 17.26 -12.51 1.30
C ALA A 71 17.49 -13.73 0.40
N VAL A 72 17.14 -13.63 -0.89
CA VAL A 72 17.38 -14.70 -1.88
C VAL A 72 18.88 -14.89 -2.12
N ARG A 73 19.63 -13.80 -2.27
CA ARG A 73 21.09 -13.86 -2.53
C ARG A 73 21.88 -14.42 -1.35
N LEU A 74 21.42 -14.19 -0.12
CA LEU A 74 22.03 -14.74 1.10
C LEU A 74 21.55 -16.17 1.41
N GLY A 75 20.64 -16.74 0.62
CA GLY A 75 20.09 -18.08 0.86
C GLY A 75 19.14 -18.17 2.06
N ILE A 76 18.65 -17.02 2.57
CA ILE A 76 17.69 -16.96 3.68
C ILE A 76 16.28 -17.31 3.19
N ALA A 77 15.97 -17.00 1.92
CA ALA A 77 14.70 -17.29 1.28
C ALA A 77 14.91 -17.81 -0.14
N SER A 78 13.90 -18.47 -0.70
CA SER A 78 13.86 -18.89 -2.10
C SER A 78 12.60 -18.38 -2.77
N ILE A 79 12.68 -18.17 -4.08
CA ILE A 79 11.50 -17.79 -4.88
C ILE A 79 10.69 -19.06 -5.17
N PRO A 80 9.36 -19.07 -4.93
CA PRO A 80 8.49 -20.19 -5.27
C PRO A 80 8.51 -20.52 -6.77
N THR A 81 8.24 -21.78 -7.13
CA THR A 81 8.27 -22.26 -8.54
C THR A 81 7.31 -21.52 -9.47
N ASP A 82 6.20 -21.02 -8.94
CA ASP A 82 5.12 -20.40 -9.72
C ASP A 82 5.17 -18.86 -9.68
N MET A 83 6.31 -18.30 -9.23
CA MET A 83 6.50 -16.88 -9.02
C MET A 83 7.76 -16.35 -9.69
N GLY A 84 7.60 -15.38 -10.59
CA GLY A 84 8.73 -14.63 -11.16
C GLY A 84 9.05 -13.33 -10.40
N TRP A 85 10.24 -12.77 -10.66
CA TRP A 85 10.64 -11.44 -10.14
C TRP A 85 9.67 -10.32 -10.52
N LEU A 86 9.02 -10.43 -11.69
CA LEU A 86 8.03 -9.44 -12.11
C LEU A 86 6.79 -9.43 -11.20
N GLN A 87 6.39 -10.59 -10.68
CA GLN A 87 5.31 -10.69 -9.70
C GLN A 87 5.74 -10.06 -8.36
N ILE A 88 6.99 -10.22 -7.94
CA ILE A 88 7.55 -9.58 -6.73
C ILE A 88 7.53 -8.05 -6.88
N ILE A 89 7.92 -7.52 -8.05
CA ILE A 89 7.88 -6.08 -8.34
C ILE A 89 6.43 -5.56 -8.35
N GLY A 90 5.50 -6.31 -8.94
CA GLY A 90 4.09 -5.96 -8.91
C GLY A 90 3.52 -5.94 -7.48
N ALA A 91 3.85 -6.97 -6.68
CA ALA A 91 3.44 -7.06 -5.28
C ALA A 91 4.06 -5.96 -4.41
N SER A 92 5.31 -5.57 -4.67
CA SER A 92 5.97 -4.48 -3.94
C SER A 92 5.31 -3.13 -4.20
N LEU A 93 4.84 -2.89 -5.42
CA LEU A 93 4.02 -1.73 -5.78
C LEU A 93 2.67 -1.75 -5.05
N LEU A 94 2.00 -2.90 -4.94
CA LEU A 94 0.80 -3.02 -4.10
C LEU A 94 1.11 -2.73 -2.62
N GLY A 95 2.30 -3.10 -2.14
CA GLY A 95 2.80 -2.70 -0.81
C GLY A 95 3.02 -1.19 -0.65
N GLY A 96 3.07 -0.44 -1.75
CA GLY A 96 3.10 1.02 -1.79
C GLY A 96 1.74 1.69 -1.52
N ILE A 97 0.64 0.93 -1.45
CA ILE A 97 -0.70 1.45 -1.14
C ILE A 97 -0.75 1.84 0.34
N GLY A 98 -0.52 3.13 0.61
CA GLY A 98 -0.51 3.68 1.97
C GLY A 98 -1.89 4.01 2.52
N PHE A 99 -2.85 4.34 1.64
CA PHE A 99 -4.22 4.79 1.90
C PHE A 99 -4.57 5.08 3.38
N THR A 100 -5.31 4.20 4.06
CA THR A 100 -5.86 4.47 5.40
C THR A 100 -4.77 4.62 6.46
N MET A 101 -3.75 3.76 6.47
CA MET A 101 -2.67 3.83 7.45
C MET A 101 -1.81 5.09 7.26
N SER A 102 -1.51 5.47 6.03
CA SER A 102 -0.77 6.72 5.77
C SER A 102 -1.60 7.95 6.12
N ILE A 103 -2.91 7.97 5.80
CA ILE A 103 -3.79 9.09 6.19
C ILE A 103 -3.85 9.25 7.70
N PHE A 104 -3.94 8.13 8.43
CA PHE A 104 -3.91 8.13 9.89
C PHE A 104 -2.60 8.71 10.43
N ILE A 105 -1.45 8.22 9.93
CA ILE A 105 -0.13 8.68 10.37
C ILE A 105 0.09 10.15 10.03
N THR A 106 -0.37 10.63 8.87
CA THR A 106 -0.32 12.05 8.50
C THR A 106 -1.05 12.93 9.52
N GLY A 107 -2.23 12.52 9.99
CA GLY A 107 -2.98 13.25 11.01
C GLY A 107 -2.30 13.28 12.38
N LEU A 108 -1.38 12.34 12.65
CA LEU A 108 -0.54 12.34 13.85
C LEU A 108 0.78 13.10 13.66
N ALA A 109 1.29 13.15 12.42
CA ALA A 109 2.61 13.68 12.11
C ALA A 109 2.60 15.20 11.90
N PHE A 110 1.50 15.77 11.43
CA PHE A 110 1.38 17.19 11.13
C PHE A 110 0.27 17.83 11.95
N SER A 111 0.48 19.07 12.37
CA SER A 111 -0.53 19.90 13.06
C SER A 111 -1.10 21.00 12.17
N ASP A 112 -0.48 21.26 11.00
CA ASP A 112 -0.93 22.24 10.03
C ASP A 112 -1.94 21.60 9.06
N ASP A 113 -3.16 22.17 9.02
CA ASP A 113 -4.26 21.68 8.20
C ASP A 113 -3.92 21.66 6.70
N LEU A 114 -3.13 22.62 6.21
CA LEU A 114 -2.71 22.66 4.81
C LEU A 114 -1.74 21.51 4.49
N LEU A 115 -0.80 21.21 5.39
CA LEU A 115 0.12 20.08 5.21
C LEU A 115 -0.62 18.74 5.29
N ILE A 116 -1.62 18.63 6.16
CA ILE A 116 -2.48 17.46 6.26
C ILE A 116 -3.26 17.27 4.95
N ALA A 117 -3.88 18.34 4.43
CA ALA A 117 -4.64 18.28 3.17
C ALA A 117 -3.76 17.87 1.99
N GLN A 118 -2.58 18.50 1.84
CA GLN A 118 -1.59 18.15 0.82
C GLN A 118 -1.14 16.68 0.93
N SER A 119 -0.84 16.24 2.14
CA SER A 119 -0.41 14.86 2.40
C SER A 119 -1.48 13.84 2.07
N LYS A 120 -2.73 14.07 2.47
CA LYS A 120 -3.86 13.18 2.13
C LYS A 120 -4.03 13.07 0.62
N LEU A 121 -3.96 14.20 -0.10
CA LEU A 121 -4.02 14.22 -1.56
C LEU A 121 -2.88 13.40 -2.17
N ALA A 122 -1.64 13.63 -1.72
CA ALA A 122 -0.47 12.89 -2.16
C ALA A 122 -0.62 11.38 -1.94
N ILE A 123 -1.10 10.95 -0.77
CA ILE A 123 -1.34 9.55 -0.43
C ILE A 123 -2.38 8.93 -1.36
N LEU A 124 -3.46 9.64 -1.67
CA LEU A 124 -4.51 9.16 -2.57
C LEU A 124 -3.97 8.93 -3.98
N ILE A 125 -3.24 9.91 -4.53
CA ILE A 125 -2.61 9.80 -5.86
C ILE A 125 -1.59 8.66 -5.87
N ALA A 126 -0.71 8.61 -4.86
CA ALA A 126 0.31 7.58 -4.74
C ALA A 126 -0.31 6.18 -4.66
N SER A 127 -1.34 6.01 -3.84
CA SER A 127 -2.04 4.72 -3.64
C SER A 127 -2.74 4.26 -4.91
N LEU A 128 -3.37 5.19 -5.65
CA LEU A 128 -4.00 4.89 -6.92
C LEU A 128 -2.95 4.48 -7.97
N ALA A 129 -1.87 5.25 -8.11
CA ALA A 129 -0.80 4.95 -9.05
C ALA A 129 -0.14 3.61 -8.73
N ALA A 130 0.25 3.38 -7.47
CA ALA A 130 0.86 2.13 -7.02
C ALA A 130 -0.08 0.93 -7.20
N GLY A 131 -1.37 1.09 -6.87
CA GLY A 131 -2.39 0.06 -7.07
C GLY A 131 -2.61 -0.30 -8.54
N VAL A 132 -2.78 0.70 -9.41
CA VAL A 132 -2.99 0.47 -10.85
C VAL A 132 -1.76 -0.14 -11.49
N ILE A 133 -0.56 0.42 -11.27
CA ILE A 133 0.68 -0.08 -11.86
C ILE A 133 0.98 -1.49 -11.35
N GLY A 134 0.88 -1.72 -10.03
CA GLY A 134 1.08 -3.03 -9.43
C GLY A 134 0.10 -4.09 -9.97
N PHE A 135 -1.19 -3.73 -10.08
CA PHE A 135 -2.20 -4.60 -10.68
C PHE A 135 -1.88 -4.95 -12.13
N LEU A 136 -1.53 -3.97 -12.97
CA LEU A 136 -1.21 -4.20 -14.37
C LEU A 136 0.01 -5.12 -14.52
N ILE A 137 1.08 -4.89 -13.74
CA ILE A 137 2.28 -5.72 -13.76
C ILE A 137 1.94 -7.18 -13.42
N ILE A 138 1.16 -7.41 -12.36
CA ILE A 138 0.75 -8.77 -11.96
C ILE A 138 -0.17 -9.40 -13.01
N ARG A 139 -1.10 -8.62 -13.58
CA ARG A 139 -2.05 -9.11 -14.58
C ARG A 139 -1.35 -9.58 -15.85
N PHE A 140 -0.27 -8.90 -16.27
CA PHE A 140 0.47 -9.24 -17.48
C PHE A 140 1.64 -10.21 -17.23
N SER A 141 2.17 -10.30 -16.01
CA SER A 141 3.24 -11.26 -15.70
C SER A 141 2.81 -12.71 -15.89
N ARG A 142 1.55 -13.04 -15.55
CA ARG A 142 0.98 -14.39 -15.74
C ARG A 142 0.94 -14.83 -17.21
N GLU A 143 0.83 -13.87 -18.13
CA GLU A 143 0.69 -14.13 -19.57
C GLU A 143 2.06 -14.22 -20.28
N ILE A 144 3.09 -13.62 -19.71
CA ILE A 144 4.47 -13.72 -20.20
C ILE A 144 5.08 -15.06 -19.83
N GLU A 145 4.83 -15.53 -18.60
CA GLU A 145 5.35 -16.81 -18.11
C GLU A 145 4.72 -17.98 -18.88
N SER A 146 3.41 -17.95 -19.16
CA SER A 146 2.73 -18.98 -19.95
C SER A 146 3.10 -19.01 -21.45
N ARG A 147 3.83 -18.01 -21.96
CA ARG A 147 4.29 -17.95 -23.35
C ARG A 147 5.72 -18.44 -23.53
N LEU A 148 6.46 -18.60 -22.43
CA LEU A 148 7.87 -19.01 -22.42
C LEU A 148 8.05 -20.50 -22.09
N TRP A 149 6.96 -21.20 -21.75
CA TRP A 149 6.86 -22.64 -21.57
C TRP A 149 5.78 -23.20 -22.50
#